data_AF-A0A3D2BR48-F1
#
_entry.id   AF-A0A3D2BR48-F1
#
_cell.length_a   1.000
_cell.length_b   1.000
_cell.length_c   1.000
_cell.angle_alpha   90.00
_cell.angle_beta   90.00
_cell.angle_gamma   90.00
#
_symmetry.space_group_name_H-M   'P 1'
#
loop_
_entity.id
_entity.type
_entity.pdbx_description
1 polymer ?
#
loop_
_entity_poly.entity_id
_entity_poly.type
_entity_poly.pdbx_seq_one_letter_code
_entity_poly.pdbx_strand_id
1 'polypeptide(L)'
;MKKVVESETPAAVTFYTNLFMALGCLIPTILLWAPITTADILPILGLGICGLFAPFMVAVALRKADASLIAAFDFLRLPFTALFGFLLFAEVPDEFVWLGAAIIFASTYFIARREAKKQV
;
A
#
# COMPACT_ATOMS: atom_id res chain seq x y z
N MET A 1 13.99 0.50 -8.06
CA MET A 1 12.59 0.78 -8.48
C MET A 1 12.47 1.98 -9.43
N LYS A 2 12.92 3.20 -9.07
CA LYS A 2 12.76 4.40 -9.94
C LYS A 2 13.26 4.23 -11.38
N LYS A 3 14.46 3.65 -11.58
CA LYS A 3 15.01 3.35 -12.92
C LYS A 3 14.18 2.38 -13.78
N VAL A 4 13.44 1.45 -13.17
CA VAL A 4 12.58 0.49 -13.90
C VAL A 4 11.25 1.13 -14.28
N VAL A 5 10.73 2.02 -13.42
CA VAL A 5 9.47 2.74 -13.64
C VAL A 5 9.62 3.84 -14.71
N GLU A 6 10.82 4.39 -14.88
CA GLU A 6 11.12 5.38 -15.94
C GLU A 6 11.20 4.75 -17.33
N SER A 7 11.65 3.49 -17.46
CA SER A 7 11.77 2.79 -18.74
C SER A 7 10.52 2.00 -19.14
N GLU A 8 9.74 1.52 -18.17
CA GLU A 8 8.63 0.59 -18.41
C GLU A 8 7.25 1.24 -18.30
N THR A 9 6.25 0.61 -18.95
CA THR A 9 4.85 1.01 -18.78
C THR A 9 4.36 0.66 -17.36
N PRO A 10 3.49 1.47 -16.73
CA PRO A 10 2.96 1.16 -15.39
C PRO A 10 2.26 -0.20 -15.31
N ALA A 11 1.68 -0.66 -16.42
CA ALA A 11 1.11 -1.99 -16.57
C ALA A 11 2.17 -3.10 -16.44
N ALA A 12 3.36 -2.94 -17.04
CA ALA A 12 4.44 -3.91 -16.92
C ALA A 12 4.97 -4.01 -15.48
N VAL A 13 5.15 -2.87 -14.79
CA VAL A 13 5.56 -2.86 -13.38
C VAL A 13 4.54 -3.58 -12.49
N THR A 14 3.26 -3.34 -12.73
CA THR A 14 2.16 -4.01 -12.02
C THR A 14 2.16 -5.51 -12.29
N PHE A 15 2.33 -5.90 -13.55
CA PHE A 15 2.41 -7.30 -13.97
C PHE A 15 3.57 -8.02 -13.29
N TYR A 16 4.79 -7.47 -13.33
CA TYR A 16 5.95 -8.10 -12.69
C TYR A 16 5.81 -8.19 -11.18
N THR A 17 5.28 -7.15 -10.52
CA THR A 17 5.07 -7.15 -9.06
C THR A 17 4.07 -8.23 -8.65
N ASN A 18 2.93 -8.32 -9.34
CA ASN A 18 1.91 -9.33 -9.06
C ASN A 18 2.36 -10.73 -9.45
N LEU A 19 3.11 -10.89 -10.54
CA LEU A 19 3.69 -12.17 -10.93
C LEU A 19 4.67 -12.67 -9.86
N PHE A 20 5.54 -11.80 -9.36
CA PHE A 20 6.50 -12.17 -8.33
C PHE A 20 5.80 -12.53 -7.00
N MET A 21 4.78 -11.78 -6.61
CA MET A 21 3.93 -12.12 -5.46
C MET A 21 3.22 -13.46 -5.66
N ALA A 22 2.64 -13.71 -6.84
CA ALA A 22 1.95 -14.96 -7.14
C ALA A 22 2.90 -16.16 -7.08
N LEU A 23 4.11 -16.04 -7.63
CA LEU A 23 5.14 -17.07 -7.55
C LEU A 23 5.60 -17.31 -6.11
N GLY A 24 5.76 -16.24 -5.32
CA GLY A 24 6.07 -16.34 -3.89
C GLY A 24 4.98 -17.07 -3.10
N CYS A 25 3.71 -16.90 -3.47
CA CYS A 25 2.58 -17.57 -2.85
C CYS A 25 2.40 -19.03 -3.28
N LEU A 26 3.07 -19.52 -4.33
CA LEU A 26 2.92 -20.92 -4.78
C LEU A 26 3.35 -21.93 -3.72
N ILE A 27 4.48 -21.67 -3.04
CA ILE A 27 5.02 -22.57 -2.01
C ILE A 27 4.02 -22.75 -0.84
N PRO A 28 3.54 -21.70 -0.16
CA PRO A 28 2.58 -21.86 0.93
C PRO A 28 1.23 -22.41 0.44
N THR A 29 0.81 -22.08 -0.78
CA THR A 29 -0.44 -22.61 -1.35
C THR A 29 -0.43 -24.13 -1.47
N ILE A 30 0.70 -24.72 -1.88
CA ILE A 30 0.83 -26.19 -2.00
C ILE A 30 0.87 -26.86 -0.61
N LEU A 31 1.50 -26.22 0.38
CA LEU A 31 1.71 -26.80 1.70
C LEU A 31 0.51 -26.64 2.65
N LEU A 32 -0.27 -25.57 2.52
CA LEU A 32 -1.30 -25.15 3.47
C LEU A 32 -2.65 -24.88 2.79
N TRP A 33 -2.98 -25.67 1.76
CA TRP A 33 -4.22 -25.48 1.01
C TRP A 33 -5.47 -25.55 1.91
N ALA A 34 -6.27 -24.50 1.89
CA ALA A 34 -7.56 -24.44 2.57
C ALA A 34 -8.71 -24.50 1.53
N PRO A 35 -9.81 -25.23 1.81
CA PRO A 35 -10.96 -25.26 0.90
C PRO A 35 -11.67 -23.90 0.90
N ILE A 36 -11.98 -23.40 -0.31
CA ILE A 36 -12.64 -22.11 -0.50
C ILE A 36 -14.14 -22.26 -0.24
N THR A 37 -14.67 -21.46 0.68
CA THR A 37 -16.11 -21.39 0.99
C THR A 37 -16.77 -20.27 0.18
N THR A 38 -18.10 -20.31 0.00
CA THR A 38 -18.86 -19.26 -0.70
C THR A 38 -18.72 -17.87 -0.05
N ALA A 39 -18.49 -17.83 1.27
CA ALA A 39 -18.23 -16.60 2.01
C ALA A 39 -16.89 -15.94 1.62
N ASP A 40 -15.92 -16.71 1.13
CA ASP A 40 -14.58 -16.21 0.83
C ASP A 40 -14.49 -15.56 -0.55
N ILE A 41 -15.46 -15.82 -1.44
CA ILE A 41 -15.46 -15.34 -2.82
C ILE A 41 -15.43 -13.81 -2.88
N LEU A 42 -16.25 -13.14 -2.09
CA LEU A 42 -16.35 -11.68 -2.11
C LEU A 42 -15.08 -11.00 -1.56
N PRO A 43 -14.54 -11.40 -0.39
CA PRO A 43 -13.22 -10.94 0.08
C PRO A 43 -12.09 -11.20 -0.91
N ILE A 44 -12.03 -12.39 -1.53
CA ILE A 44 -10.98 -12.74 -2.51
C ILE A 44 -11.04 -11.84 -3.74
N LEU A 45 -12.25 -11.57 -4.28
CA LEU A 45 -12.41 -10.64 -5.40
C LEU A 45 -11.99 -9.22 -5.01
N GLY A 46 -12.36 -8.76 -3.82
CA GLY A 46 -11.93 -7.46 -3.29
C GLY A 46 -10.40 -7.36 -3.21
N LEU A 47 -9.74 -8.38 -2.67
CA LEU A 47 -8.28 -8.46 -2.62
C LEU A 47 -7.64 -8.49 -4.01
N GLY A 48 -8.22 -9.21 -4.97
CA GLY A 48 -7.71 -9.25 -6.34
C GLY A 48 -7.78 -7.89 -7.04
N ILE A 49 -8.90 -7.18 -6.88
CA ILE A 49 -9.07 -5.82 -7.41
C ILE A 49 -8.06 -4.87 -6.73
N CYS A 50 -8.01 -4.84 -5.40
CA CYS A 50 -7.06 -4.00 -4.68
C CYS A 50 -5.60 -4.33 -5.02
N GLY A 51 -5.26 -5.61 -5.17
CA GLY A 51 -3.93 -6.08 -5.55
C GLY A 51 -3.52 -5.70 -6.98
N LEU A 52 -4.47 -5.48 -7.88
CA LEU A 52 -4.20 -4.92 -9.20
C LEU A 52 -4.01 -3.40 -9.13
N PHE A 53 -4.95 -2.70 -8.49
CA PHE A 53 -4.99 -1.23 -8.50
C PHE A 53 -3.91 -0.59 -7.63
N ALA A 54 -3.57 -1.17 -6.47
CA ALA A 54 -2.59 -0.58 -5.55
C ALA A 54 -1.21 -0.40 -6.20
N PRO A 55 -0.53 -1.46 -6.70
CA PRO A 55 0.76 -1.31 -7.39
C PRO A 55 0.65 -0.47 -8.67
N PHE A 56 -0.48 -0.52 -9.38
CA PHE A 56 -0.70 0.30 -10.57
C PHE A 56 -0.72 1.81 -10.24
N MET A 57 -1.48 2.22 -9.23
CA MET A 57 -1.56 3.61 -8.80
C MET A 57 -0.21 4.12 -8.31
N VAL A 58 0.55 3.29 -7.58
CA VAL A 58 1.91 3.61 -7.14
C VAL A 58 2.85 3.77 -8.33
N ALA A 59 2.80 2.89 -9.32
CA ALA A 59 3.61 2.99 -10.52
C ALA A 59 3.30 4.28 -11.32
N VAL A 60 2.03 4.66 -11.41
CA VAL A 60 1.62 5.93 -12.04
C VAL A 60 2.09 7.14 -11.21
N ALA A 61 1.96 7.09 -9.89
CA ALA A 61 2.41 8.17 -9.00
C ALA A 61 3.92 8.40 -9.12
N LEU A 62 4.72 7.34 -9.15
CA LEU A 62 6.18 7.38 -9.30
C LEU A 62 6.66 8.01 -10.60
N ARG A 63 5.81 8.06 -11.65
CA ARG A 63 6.11 8.77 -12.90
C ARG A 63 5.80 10.27 -12.84
N LYS A 64 4.92 10.69 -11.94
CA LYS A 64 4.44 12.09 -11.84
C LYS A 64 5.09 12.87 -10.69
N ALA A 65 5.54 12.17 -9.65
CA ALA A 65 6.10 12.77 -8.45
C ALA A 65 7.43 12.11 -8.06
N ASP A 66 8.24 12.83 -7.29
CA ASP A 66 9.50 12.30 -6.79
C ASP A 66 9.28 11.12 -5.83
N ALA A 67 10.15 10.11 -5.95
CA ALA A 67 10.11 8.94 -5.09
C ALA A 67 10.23 9.29 -3.59
N SER A 68 10.89 10.40 -3.25
CA SER A 68 10.99 10.90 -1.87
C SER A 68 9.63 11.34 -1.33
N LEU A 69 8.82 12.02 -2.15
CA LEU A 69 7.46 12.41 -1.77
C LEU A 69 6.56 11.19 -1.63
N ILE A 70 6.65 10.25 -2.55
CA ILE A 70 5.83 9.03 -2.51
C ILE A 70 6.18 8.17 -1.30
N ALA A 71 7.46 8.08 -0.94
CA ALA A 71 7.88 7.43 0.30
C ALA A 71 7.27 8.10 1.54
N ALA A 72 7.19 9.44 1.57
CA ALA A 72 6.52 10.16 2.65
C ALA A 72 5.01 9.86 2.73
N PHE A 73 4.34 9.74 1.58
CA PHE A 73 2.94 9.32 1.52
C PHE A 73 2.74 7.84 1.90
N ASP A 74 3.69 6.96 1.64
CA ASP A 74 3.59 5.55 2.04
C ASP A 74 3.53 5.40 3.57
N PHE A 75 4.16 6.31 4.33
CA PHE A 75 4.02 6.36 5.79
C PHE A 75 2.59 6.69 6.26
N LEU A 76 1.79 7.43 5.47
CA LEU A 76 0.38 7.65 5.80
C LEU A 76 -0.43 6.36 5.75
N ARG A 77 0.05 5.30 5.07
CA ARG A 77 -0.63 4.01 5.06
C ARG A 77 -0.82 3.48 6.48
N LEU A 78 0.14 3.68 7.38
CA LEU A 78 0.10 3.20 8.75
C LEU A 78 -1.10 3.72 9.57
N PRO A 79 -1.33 5.05 9.70
CA PRO A 79 -2.49 5.55 10.43
C PRO A 79 -3.82 5.19 9.74
N PHE A 80 -3.87 5.13 8.40
CA PHE A 80 -5.06 4.65 7.71
C PHE A 80 -5.33 3.17 8.01
N THR A 81 -4.31 2.32 8.00
CA THR A 81 -4.43 0.90 8.36
C THR A 81 -4.90 0.74 9.81
N ALA A 82 -4.35 1.51 10.76
CA ALA A 82 -4.80 1.50 12.15
C ALA A 82 -6.27 1.94 12.29
N LEU A 83 -6.66 2.99 11.57
CA LEU A 83 -8.05 3.47 11.56
C LEU A 83 -9.01 2.42 10.99
N PHE A 84 -8.68 1.80 9.85
CA PHE A 84 -9.50 0.73 9.28
C PHE A 84 -9.49 -0.53 10.15
N GLY A 85 -8.39 -0.85 10.82
CA GLY A 85 -8.30 -1.92 11.82
C GLY A 85 -9.31 -1.72 12.95
N PHE A 86 -9.32 -0.52 13.53
CA PHE A 86 -10.28 -0.15 14.56
C PHE A 86 -11.74 -0.19 14.06
N LEU A 87 -12.01 0.36 12.87
CA LEU A 87 -13.37 0.46 12.33
C LEU A 87 -13.96 -0.89 11.89
N LEU A 88 -13.15 -1.76 11.28
CA LEU A 88 -13.63 -3.02 10.69
C LEU A 88 -13.51 -4.20 11.65
N PHE A 89 -12.51 -4.19 12.54
CA PHE A 89 -12.20 -5.32 13.42
C PHE A 89 -12.38 -4.98 14.92
N ALA A 90 -12.79 -3.75 15.25
CA ALA A 90 -12.93 -3.27 16.63
C ALA A 90 -11.65 -3.43 17.48
N GLU A 91 -10.48 -3.48 16.82
CA GLU A 91 -9.19 -3.62 17.47
C GLU A 91 -8.81 -2.28 18.11
N VAL A 92 -8.89 -2.19 19.44
CA VAL A 92 -8.58 -0.97 20.18
C VAL A 92 -7.08 -0.71 20.09
N PRO A 93 -6.63 0.41 19.49
CA PRO A 93 -5.22 0.71 19.38
C PRO A 93 -4.62 0.97 20.77
N ASP A 94 -3.52 0.30 21.06
CA ASP A 94 -2.73 0.49 22.28
C ASP A 94 -2.15 1.92 22.35
N GLU A 95 -1.72 2.36 23.54
CA GLU A 95 -1.16 3.69 23.81
C GLU A 95 0.00 4.02 22.87
N PHE A 96 0.81 3.02 22.51
CA PHE A 96 1.91 3.16 21.56
C PHE A 96 1.46 3.44 20.12
N VAL A 97 0.27 2.97 19.71
CA VAL A 97 -0.28 3.24 18.38
C VAL A 97 -0.65 4.72 18.25
N TRP A 98 -1.18 5.32 19.33
CA TRP A 98 -1.47 6.75 19.37
C TRP A 98 -0.20 7.60 19.27
N LEU A 99 0.87 7.20 19.97
CA LEU A 99 2.17 7.87 19.89
C LEU A 99 2.75 7.78 18.46
N GLY A 100 2.72 6.59 17.85
CA GLY A 100 3.16 6.39 16.47
C GLY A 100 2.35 7.21 15.47
N ALA A 101 1.03 7.24 15.62
CA ALA A 101 0.13 8.03 14.78
C ALA A 101 0.45 9.53 14.86
N ALA A 102 0.72 10.06 16.06
CA ALA A 102 1.10 11.46 16.24
C ALA A 102 2.42 11.81 15.52
N ILE A 103 3.44 10.96 15.62
CA ILE A 103 4.74 11.15 14.95
C ILE A 103 4.59 11.14 13.44
N ILE A 104 3.82 10.18 12.91
CA ILE A 104 3.57 10.06 11.47
C ILE A 104 2.80 11.29 10.99
N PHE A 105 1.73 11.69 11.68
CA PHE A 105 0.94 12.86 11.33
C PHE A 105 1.79 14.14 11.30
N ALA A 106 2.65 14.35 12.31
CA ALA A 106 3.56 15.49 12.36
C ALA A 106 4.56 15.49 11.19
N SER A 107 5.13 14.33 10.87
CA SER A 107 6.08 14.16 9.77
C SER A 107 5.43 14.44 8.41
N THR A 108 4.25 13.87 8.15
CA THR A 108 3.51 14.12 6.91
C THR A 108 3.08 15.58 6.80
N TYR A 109 2.55 16.17 7.88
CA TYR A 109 2.17 17.58 7.90
C TYR A 109 3.35 18.51 7.60
N PHE A 110 4.52 18.22 8.18
CA PHE A 110 5.74 18.99 7.93
C PHE A 110 6.17 18.93 6.46
N ILE A 111 6.13 17.74 5.85
CA ILE A 111 6.49 17.54 4.44
C ILE A 111 5.50 18.26 3.52
N ALA A 112 4.19 18.10 3.76
CA ALA A 112 3.15 18.76 2.98
C ALA A 112 3.29 20.30 3.03
N ARG A 113 3.59 20.85 4.22
CA ARG A 113 3.83 22.29 4.39
C ARG A 113 5.10 22.76 3.66
N ARG A 114 6.17 21.95 3.67
CA ARG A 114 7.44 22.27 2.98
C ARG A 114 7.27 22.29 1.47
N GLU A 115 6.49 21.37 0.91
CA GLU A 115 6.21 21.33 -0.52
C GLU A 115 5.28 22.44 -0.98
N ALA A 116 4.22 22.74 -0.22
CA ALA A 116 3.33 23.87 -0.50
C ALA A 116 4.11 25.21 -0.56
N LYS A 117 5.16 25.35 0.25
CA LYS A 117 6.02 26.54 0.26
C LYS A 117 7.06 26.58 -0.86
N LYS A 118 7.30 25.46 -1.56
CA LYS A 118 8.21 25.37 -2.72
C LYS A 118 7.51 25.65 -4.06
N GLN A 119 6.18 25.65 -4.09
CA GLN A 119 5.35 25.89 -5.27
C GLN A 119 4.85 27.35 -5.39
N VAL A 120 5.25 28.24 -4.48
CA VAL A 120 5.05 29.70 -4.56
C VAL A 120 6.38 30.36 -4.88
#